data_AF-A0A1G0E2Q2-F1
#
_entry.id   AF-A0A1G0E2Q2-F1
#
_cell.length_a   1.000
_cell.length_b   1.000
_cell.length_c   1.000
_cell.angle_alpha   90.00
_cell.angle_beta   90.00
_cell.angle_gamma   90.00
#
_symmetry.space_group_name_H-M   'P 1'
#
loop_
_entity.id
_entity.type
_entity.pdbx_description
1 polymer ?
#
loop_
_entity_poly.entity_id
_entity_poly.type
_entity_poly.pdbx_seq_one_letter_code
_entity_poly.pdbx_strand_id
1 'polypeptide(L)'
;LAHDPAGLPAAQHLSQTVTAQNADFKVNGVTVSKTSNTVSDVIQGVTLTLSKVTTSPVTLTVARDTATVSSSIASFVKAYNDLAGTLKNLSAYDAANQKGAILQGDSTVRSLQSQLRSMLSTPVVGTSGALTTLSDVGVSFQKDGTLAVNQTKLDSVMASNFSDIASLFASVGKATDSLVSFSGATSSTKAGSYAVNVTQLATRGNAVGSAAVGNFTIDGTNDELTLLVDGTSASITLSAGTYTAATLAAELQSKINSVSALSAAGISVAVTQSADVLTITSASYGSSSAVDITGGDGATNLMGALPVETSGVNAAGSIGGISATGYGQILNVTSGDPQGLSIAVIGGALGARGTLNYSIGYASTLNSWATSSIASDGILTSRTDGIDRTIADIGKRRTELETRLIGVEKRYRAQFTALDVMLASMNTTSTYLTQQLDMLANLQ
;
A
#
# COMPACT_ATOMS: atom_id res chain seq x y z
N LEU A 1 -29.91 10.70 -50.58
CA LEU A 1 -28.97 9.70 -51.16
C LEU A 1 -29.41 8.35 -50.65
N ALA A 2 -29.97 7.53 -51.55
CA ALA A 2 -30.57 6.24 -51.25
C ALA A 2 -29.50 5.16 -51.07
N HIS A 3 -29.72 4.25 -50.12
CA HIS A 3 -29.20 2.89 -50.23
C HIS A 3 -30.27 1.90 -49.74
N ASP A 4 -30.97 1.35 -50.72
CA ASP A 4 -31.86 0.19 -50.66
C ASP A 4 -31.01 -1.07 -50.89
N PRO A 5 -31.09 -2.12 -50.05
CA PRO A 5 -30.42 -3.40 -50.27
C PRO A 5 -31.41 -4.44 -50.81
N ALA A 6 -31.95 -4.24 -52.01
CA ALA A 6 -32.69 -5.26 -52.73
C ALA A 6 -32.05 -5.47 -54.11
N GLY A 7 -31.30 -6.57 -54.27
CA GLY A 7 -31.02 -7.11 -55.61
C GLY A 7 -29.56 -7.34 -56.04
N LEU A 8 -28.60 -7.42 -55.11
CA LEU A 8 -27.31 -8.04 -55.44
C LEU A 8 -27.28 -9.45 -54.83
N PRO A 9 -26.97 -10.53 -55.58
CA PRO A 9 -26.51 -11.73 -54.93
C PRO A 9 -25.26 -11.30 -54.19
N ALA A 10 -25.33 -11.24 -52.86
CA ALA A 10 -24.16 -10.99 -52.03
C ALA A 10 -23.21 -12.15 -52.30
N ALA A 11 -22.35 -11.99 -53.32
CA ALA A 11 -21.08 -12.65 -53.35
C ALA A 11 -20.47 -12.28 -52.01
N GLN A 12 -20.52 -13.22 -51.06
CA GLN A 12 -19.76 -13.13 -49.84
C GLN A 12 -18.30 -13.07 -50.28
N HIS A 13 -17.80 -11.84 -50.49
CA HIS A 13 -16.41 -11.57 -50.85
C HIS A 13 -15.45 -11.92 -49.71
N LEU A 14 -15.99 -12.39 -48.58
CA LEU A 14 -15.26 -12.91 -47.44
C LEU A 14 -15.58 -14.41 -47.31
N SER A 15 -14.57 -15.25 -47.54
CA SER A 15 -14.60 -16.65 -47.15
C SER A 15 -14.10 -16.78 -45.71
N GLN A 16 -14.85 -17.45 -44.84
CA GLN A 16 -14.42 -17.73 -43.47
C GLN A 16 -13.22 -18.67 -43.48
N THR A 17 -12.03 -18.14 -43.21
CA THR A 17 -10.78 -18.91 -43.16
C THR A 17 -10.58 -19.61 -41.81
N VAL A 18 -11.14 -19.05 -40.74
CA VAL A 18 -11.10 -19.60 -39.38
C VAL A 18 -12.44 -19.36 -38.70
N THR A 19 -13.03 -20.40 -38.12
CA THR A 19 -14.22 -20.27 -37.26
C THR A 19 -13.80 -19.76 -35.88
N ALA A 20 -14.49 -18.75 -35.35
CA ALA A 20 -14.33 -18.38 -33.95
C ALA A 20 -14.77 -19.57 -33.07
N GLN A 21 -13.95 -19.94 -32.09
CA GLN A 21 -14.21 -21.04 -31.18
C GLN A 21 -13.92 -20.58 -29.76
N ASN A 22 -14.75 -21.00 -28.82
CA ASN A 22 -14.47 -20.82 -27.41
C ASN A 22 -13.34 -21.75 -26.97
N ALA A 23 -12.65 -21.38 -25.91
CA ALA A 23 -11.74 -22.26 -25.19
C ALA A 23 -12.56 -23.22 -24.33
N ASP A 24 -12.61 -24.48 -24.74
CA ASP A 24 -13.25 -25.56 -24.00
C ASP A 24 -12.21 -26.40 -23.26
N PHE A 25 -12.34 -26.51 -21.94
CA PHE A 25 -11.42 -27.26 -21.08
C PHE A 25 -12.12 -27.83 -19.85
N LYS A 26 -11.41 -28.69 -19.11
CA LYS A 26 -11.92 -29.29 -17.87
C LYS A 26 -11.04 -28.92 -16.68
N VAL A 27 -11.65 -28.48 -15.59
CA VAL A 27 -10.99 -28.24 -14.30
C VAL A 27 -11.62 -29.18 -13.28
N ASN A 28 -10.83 -30.09 -12.71
CA ASN A 28 -11.30 -31.09 -11.74
C ASN A 28 -12.57 -31.86 -12.20
N GLY A 29 -12.67 -32.14 -13.51
CA GLY A 29 -13.81 -32.84 -14.11
C GLY A 29 -14.98 -31.94 -14.52
N VAL A 30 -15.01 -30.67 -14.13
CA VAL A 30 -16.03 -29.69 -14.53
C VAL A 30 -15.66 -29.09 -15.89
N THR A 31 -16.57 -29.19 -16.85
CA THR A 31 -16.40 -28.58 -18.18
C THR A 31 -16.62 -27.07 -18.09
N VAL A 32 -15.70 -26.31 -18.66
CA VAL A 32 -15.75 -24.85 -18.72
C VAL A 32 -15.52 -24.42 -20.17
N SER A 33 -16.33 -23.46 -20.62
CA SER A 33 -16.20 -22.81 -21.92
C SER A 33 -15.99 -21.31 -21.71
N LYS A 34 -14.96 -20.74 -22.35
CA LYS A 34 -14.63 -19.32 -22.25
C LYS A 34 -14.37 -18.72 -23.63
N THR A 35 -14.72 -17.45 -23.80
CA THR A 35 -14.50 -16.71 -25.06
C THR A 35 -13.04 -16.30 -25.28
N SER A 36 -12.18 -16.47 -24.26
CA SER A 36 -10.75 -16.10 -24.27
C SER A 36 -9.88 -17.25 -23.75
N ASN A 37 -8.65 -17.33 -24.27
CA ASN A 37 -7.61 -18.23 -23.77
C ASN A 37 -6.95 -17.73 -22.47
N THR A 38 -7.23 -16.49 -22.06
CA THR A 38 -6.83 -15.96 -20.75
C THR A 38 -8.06 -15.92 -19.86
N VAL A 39 -8.05 -16.73 -18.81
CA VAL A 39 -9.21 -17.02 -17.96
C VAL A 39 -8.88 -16.75 -16.50
N SER A 40 -9.56 -15.78 -15.89
CA SER A 40 -9.29 -15.35 -14.50
C SER A 40 -10.45 -15.58 -13.53
N ASP A 41 -11.57 -16.13 -14.00
CA ASP A 41 -12.84 -16.20 -13.27
C ASP A 41 -13.29 -17.64 -12.96
N VAL A 42 -12.47 -18.64 -13.27
CA VAL A 42 -12.80 -20.07 -13.06
C VAL A 42 -12.27 -20.59 -11.75
N ILE A 43 -11.08 -20.15 -11.37
CA ILE A 43 -10.45 -20.48 -10.09
C ILE A 43 -10.14 -19.15 -9.41
N GLN A 44 -10.72 -18.92 -8.24
CA GLN A 44 -10.54 -17.67 -7.51
C GLN A 44 -9.04 -17.40 -7.26
N GLY A 45 -8.57 -16.22 -7.65
CA GLY A 45 -7.17 -15.81 -7.46
C GLY A 45 -6.18 -16.45 -8.43
N VAL A 46 -6.63 -17.18 -9.44
CA VAL A 46 -5.76 -17.81 -10.45
C VAL A 46 -6.15 -17.34 -11.85
N THR A 47 -5.16 -16.85 -12.60
CA THR A 47 -5.30 -16.60 -14.03
C THR A 47 -4.66 -17.74 -14.82
N LEU A 48 -5.48 -18.43 -15.60
CA LEU A 48 -5.06 -19.50 -16.50
C LEU A 48 -4.82 -18.92 -17.89
N THR A 49 -3.69 -19.25 -18.49
CA THR A 49 -3.41 -18.95 -19.91
C THR A 49 -3.33 -20.27 -20.68
N LEU A 50 -4.35 -20.53 -21.49
CA LEU A 50 -4.51 -21.74 -22.28
C LEU A 50 -3.67 -21.65 -23.55
N SER A 51 -2.49 -22.27 -23.53
CA SER A 51 -1.51 -22.13 -24.62
C SER A 51 -1.72 -23.16 -25.75
N LYS A 52 -2.18 -24.37 -25.40
CA LYS A 52 -2.40 -25.46 -26.36
C LYS A 52 -3.34 -26.51 -25.77
N VAL A 53 -4.02 -27.24 -26.64
CA VAL A 53 -4.78 -28.44 -26.27
C VAL A 53 -3.84 -29.49 -25.69
N THR A 54 -4.20 -30.02 -24.52
CA THR A 54 -3.45 -31.07 -23.83
C THR A 54 -3.93 -32.45 -24.27
N THR A 55 -3.00 -33.40 -24.44
CA THR A 55 -3.31 -34.81 -24.78
C THR A 55 -3.41 -35.70 -23.55
N SER A 56 -3.02 -35.18 -22.39
CA SER A 56 -3.10 -35.84 -21.08
C SER A 56 -3.41 -34.79 -20.02
N PRO A 57 -4.03 -35.17 -18.88
CA PRO A 57 -4.33 -34.22 -17.81
C PRO A 57 -3.07 -33.50 -17.32
N VAL A 58 -3.16 -32.18 -17.15
CA VAL A 58 -2.10 -31.35 -16.56
C VAL A 58 -2.49 -31.01 -15.13
N THR A 59 -1.57 -31.19 -14.20
CA THR A 59 -1.78 -30.84 -12.80
C THR A 59 -1.27 -29.43 -12.53
N LEU A 60 -2.16 -28.55 -12.06
CA LEU A 60 -1.79 -27.25 -11.51
C LEU A 60 -1.68 -27.37 -9.99
N THR A 61 -0.51 -27.07 -9.43
CA THR A 61 -0.30 -27.03 -7.98
C THR A 61 -0.21 -25.59 -7.51
N VAL A 62 -1.13 -25.19 -6.64
CA VAL A 62 -1.05 -23.91 -5.92
C VAL A 62 -0.40 -24.17 -4.57
N ALA A 63 0.79 -23.59 -4.36
CA ALA A 63 1.55 -23.73 -3.13
C ALA A 63 1.94 -22.35 -2.58
N ARG A 64 2.29 -22.31 -1.29
CA ARG A 64 2.83 -21.10 -0.67
C ARG A 64 4.23 -20.81 -1.22
N ASP A 65 4.47 -19.56 -1.59
CA ASP A 65 5.79 -19.09 -2.02
C ASP A 65 6.66 -18.72 -0.81
N THR A 66 7.30 -19.72 -0.20
CA THR A 66 8.23 -19.53 0.91
C THR A 66 9.58 -18.95 0.46
N ALA A 67 9.94 -19.13 -0.81
CA ALA A 67 11.21 -18.67 -1.36
C ALA A 67 11.26 -17.13 -1.41
N THR A 68 10.19 -16.50 -1.90
CA THR A 68 10.09 -15.03 -1.94
C THR A 68 10.11 -14.41 -0.53
N VAL A 69 9.44 -15.04 0.44
CA VAL A 69 9.46 -14.59 1.85
C VAL A 69 10.87 -14.69 2.44
N SER A 70 11.54 -15.84 2.27
CA SER A 70 12.91 -16.05 2.74
C SER A 70 13.89 -15.05 2.12
N SER A 71 13.80 -14.82 0.81
CA SER A 71 14.61 -13.82 0.10
C SER A 71 14.37 -12.39 0.61
N SER A 72 13.11 -12.04 0.89
CA SER A 72 12.74 -10.72 1.43
C SER A 72 13.32 -10.51 2.83
N ILE A 73 13.26 -11.53 3.70
CA ILE A 73 13.85 -11.50 5.04
C ILE A 73 15.38 -11.41 4.96
N ALA A 74 16.02 -12.18 4.08
CA ALA A 74 17.47 -12.11 3.88
C ALA A 74 17.90 -10.72 3.39
N SER A 75 17.15 -10.13 2.46
CA SER A 75 17.41 -8.77 1.95
C SER A 75 17.26 -7.72 3.04
N PHE A 76 16.24 -7.84 3.88
CA PHE A 76 16.05 -7.00 5.06
C PHE A 76 17.25 -7.08 6.02
N VAL A 77 17.68 -8.29 6.38
CA VAL A 77 18.83 -8.51 7.26
C VAL A 77 20.11 -7.95 6.64
N LYS A 78 20.30 -8.13 5.32
CA LYS A 78 21.43 -7.55 4.60
C LYS A 78 21.42 -6.03 4.67
N ALA A 79 20.29 -5.38 4.38
CA ALA A 79 20.18 -3.92 4.41
C ALA A 79 20.47 -3.35 5.81
N TYR A 80 19.96 -4.01 6.86
CA TYR A 80 20.30 -3.65 8.23
C TYR A 80 21.81 -3.79 8.50
N ASN A 81 22.42 -4.91 8.11
CA ASN A 81 23.83 -5.18 8.34
C ASN A 81 24.75 -4.23 7.54
N ASP A 82 24.37 -3.87 6.32
CA ASP A 82 25.09 -2.88 5.50
C ASP A 82 25.06 -1.50 6.17
N LEU A 83 23.91 -1.09 6.71
CA LEU A 83 23.78 0.16 7.48
C LEU A 83 24.60 0.10 8.78
N ALA A 84 24.47 -0.98 9.55
CA ALA A 84 25.21 -1.18 10.79
C ALA A 84 26.73 -1.17 10.54
N GLY A 85 27.19 -1.80 9.46
CA GLY A 85 28.57 -1.80 9.00
C GLY A 85 29.05 -0.41 8.62
N THR A 86 28.26 0.34 7.86
CA THR A 86 28.58 1.72 7.47
C THR A 86 28.72 2.62 8.70
N LEU A 87 27.75 2.59 9.62
CA LEU A 87 27.80 3.39 10.84
C LEU A 87 28.99 2.98 11.73
N LYS A 88 29.26 1.69 11.87
CA LYS A 88 30.44 1.18 12.59
C LYS A 88 31.74 1.69 11.98
N ASN A 89 31.89 1.61 10.66
CA ASN A 89 33.11 2.07 9.97
C ASN A 89 33.33 3.57 10.15
N LEU A 90 32.26 4.36 10.19
CA LEU A 90 32.34 5.81 10.40
C LEU A 90 32.55 6.21 11.86
N SER A 91 32.20 5.35 12.82
CA SER A 91 32.19 5.69 14.25
C SER A 91 33.04 4.80 15.14
N ALA A 92 33.89 3.94 14.58
CA ALA A 92 34.74 3.03 15.35
C ALA A 92 36.10 3.64 15.67
N TYR A 93 36.69 3.16 16.76
CA TYR A 93 38.08 3.40 17.11
C TYR A 93 38.93 2.21 16.65
N ASP A 94 39.89 2.48 15.79
CA ASP A 94 40.91 1.51 15.41
C ASP A 94 41.99 1.47 16.48
N ALA A 95 41.94 0.44 17.34
CA ALA A 95 42.90 0.24 18.40
C ALA A 95 44.32 -0.09 17.90
N ALA A 96 44.46 -0.70 16.71
CA ALA A 96 45.75 -1.09 16.14
C ALA A 96 46.51 0.15 15.64
N ASN A 97 45.80 1.08 15.01
CA ASN A 97 46.38 2.32 14.49
C ASN A 97 46.19 3.52 15.43
N GLN A 98 45.62 3.30 16.62
CA GLN A 98 45.28 4.33 17.62
C GLN A 98 44.51 5.51 17.02
N LYS A 99 43.60 5.23 16.08
CA LYS A 99 42.94 6.24 15.25
C LYS A 99 41.42 6.10 15.32
N GLY A 100 40.74 7.20 15.67
CA GLY A 100 39.29 7.30 15.57
C GLY A 100 38.85 7.51 14.12
N ALA A 101 37.73 6.89 13.75
CA ALA A 101 37.01 7.24 12.52
C ALA A 101 36.42 8.66 12.60
N ILE A 102 35.97 9.19 11.46
CA ILE A 102 35.56 10.60 11.34
C ILE A 102 34.39 10.98 12.25
N LEU A 103 33.50 10.05 12.57
CA LEU A 103 32.35 10.22 13.47
C LEU A 103 32.56 9.49 14.82
N GLN A 104 33.81 9.21 15.20
CA GLN A 104 34.11 8.65 16.52
C GLN A 104 33.57 9.58 17.61
N GLY A 105 32.80 9.04 18.55
CA GLY A 105 32.22 9.84 19.62
C GLY A 105 31.01 10.69 19.22
N ASP A 106 30.53 10.59 17.98
CA ASP A 106 29.33 11.28 17.53
C ASP A 106 28.05 10.78 18.24
N SER A 107 27.33 11.68 18.90
CA SER A 107 26.10 11.33 19.62
C SER A 107 24.95 10.98 18.69
N THR A 108 24.86 11.58 17.50
CA THR A 108 23.78 11.33 16.53
C THR A 108 23.88 9.93 15.96
N VAL A 109 25.09 9.47 15.61
CA VAL A 109 25.32 8.09 15.16
C VAL A 109 24.91 7.07 16.23
N ARG A 110 25.32 7.30 17.48
CA ARG A 110 24.93 6.41 18.59
C ARG A 110 23.42 6.40 18.83
N SER A 111 22.77 7.56 18.76
CA SER A 111 21.31 7.67 18.91
C SER A 111 20.58 6.90 17.79
N LEU A 112 21.00 7.04 16.54
CA LEU A 112 20.42 6.31 15.40
C LEU A 112 20.56 4.80 15.56
N GLN A 113 21.76 4.32 15.92
CA GLN A 113 22.01 2.90 16.17
C GLN A 113 21.14 2.35 17.31
N SER A 114 21.03 3.10 18.41
CA SER A 114 20.21 2.73 19.57
C SER A 114 18.72 2.68 19.22
N GLN A 115 18.22 3.69 18.50
CA GLN A 115 16.82 3.78 18.10
C GLN A 115 16.42 2.65 17.14
N LEU A 116 17.27 2.34 16.15
CA LEU A 116 17.05 1.21 15.24
C LEU A 116 17.01 -0.13 15.99
N ARG A 117 17.98 -0.37 16.88
CA ARG A 117 17.98 -1.61 17.69
C ARG A 117 16.76 -1.70 18.58
N SER A 118 16.42 -0.61 19.27
CA SER A 118 15.23 -0.53 20.13
C SER A 118 13.97 -0.89 19.36
N MET A 119 13.78 -0.29 18.17
CA MET A 119 12.64 -0.55 17.30
C MET A 119 12.53 -2.02 16.92
N LEU A 120 13.62 -2.64 16.48
CA LEU A 120 13.65 -4.05 16.06
C LEU A 120 13.57 -5.06 17.21
N SER A 121 13.90 -4.63 18.43
CA SER A 121 13.79 -5.44 19.65
C SER A 121 12.44 -5.31 20.35
N THR A 122 11.66 -4.28 20.01
CA THR A 122 10.33 -4.06 20.60
C THR A 122 9.34 -5.05 20.00
N PRO A 123 8.55 -5.78 20.82
CA PRO A 123 7.50 -6.66 20.30
C PRO A 123 6.44 -5.89 19.52
N VAL A 124 6.03 -6.42 18.36
CA VAL A 124 4.93 -5.89 17.57
C VAL A 124 3.61 -6.18 18.28
N VAL A 125 2.81 -5.13 18.49
CA VAL A 125 1.48 -5.21 19.12
C VAL A 125 0.43 -5.59 18.08
N GLY A 126 -0.63 -6.28 18.52
CA GLY A 126 -1.79 -6.59 17.68
C GLY A 126 -1.53 -7.71 16.67
N THR A 127 -0.53 -8.56 16.93
CA THR A 127 -0.36 -9.82 16.19
C THR A 127 -1.37 -10.84 16.72
N SER A 128 -1.91 -11.67 15.83
CA SER A 128 -2.94 -12.67 16.15
C SER A 128 -2.39 -14.00 16.68
N GLY A 129 -1.09 -14.08 16.97
CA GLY A 129 -0.40 -15.35 17.23
C GLY A 129 0.86 -15.17 18.07
N ALA A 130 1.63 -16.25 18.24
CA ALA A 130 2.83 -16.26 19.08
C ALA A 130 4.01 -15.45 18.49
N LEU A 131 3.94 -15.04 17.22
CA LEU A 131 4.98 -14.26 16.58
C LEU A 131 4.79 -12.78 16.95
N THR A 132 5.64 -12.29 17.85
CA THR A 132 5.62 -10.88 18.29
C THR A 132 6.97 -10.21 18.06
N THR A 133 8.04 -10.99 17.88
CA THR A 133 9.41 -10.49 17.72
C THR A 133 10.10 -11.08 16.48
N LEU A 134 11.13 -10.40 15.98
CA LEU A 134 12.02 -10.94 14.93
C LEU A 134 12.62 -12.30 15.31
N SER A 135 12.93 -12.49 16.59
CA SER A 135 13.48 -13.76 17.07
C SER A 135 12.51 -14.93 16.91
N ASP A 136 11.19 -14.66 16.92
CA ASP A 136 10.17 -15.70 16.74
C ASP A 136 10.19 -16.25 15.31
N VAL A 137 10.53 -15.43 14.32
CA VAL A 137 10.72 -15.83 12.91
C VAL A 137 12.15 -16.25 12.57
N GLY A 138 13.03 -16.37 13.58
CA GLY A 138 14.41 -16.81 13.38
C GLY A 138 15.40 -15.71 13.04
N VAL A 139 15.03 -14.42 13.15
CA VAL A 139 15.94 -13.30 12.94
C VAL A 139 16.39 -12.74 14.29
N SER A 140 17.69 -12.74 14.58
CA SER A 140 18.19 -12.32 15.90
C SER A 140 19.45 -11.46 15.84
N PHE A 141 19.58 -10.58 16.84
CA PHE A 141 20.79 -9.80 17.06
C PHE A 141 21.94 -10.67 17.53
N GLN A 142 23.10 -10.46 16.92
CA GLN A 142 24.38 -11.03 17.32
C GLN A 142 25.08 -10.11 18.32
N LYS A 143 26.13 -10.61 18.99
CA LYS A 143 26.90 -9.87 20.01
C LYS A 143 27.54 -8.59 19.46
N ASP A 144 27.85 -8.55 18.16
CA ASP A 144 28.40 -7.38 17.49
C ASP A 144 27.33 -6.36 17.03
N GLY A 145 26.06 -6.67 17.26
CA GLY A 145 24.91 -5.85 16.89
C GLY A 145 24.44 -6.02 15.45
N THR A 146 24.97 -6.99 14.69
CA THR A 146 24.42 -7.41 13.40
C THR A 146 23.20 -8.31 13.57
N LEU A 147 22.39 -8.49 12.52
CA LEU A 147 21.31 -9.47 12.47
C LEU A 147 21.78 -10.75 11.75
N ALA A 148 21.30 -11.90 12.21
CA ALA A 148 21.45 -13.17 11.52
C ALA A 148 20.11 -13.90 11.39
N VAL A 149 20.00 -14.72 10.34
CA VAL A 149 18.84 -15.57 10.08
C VAL A 149 19.16 -17.01 10.48
N ASN A 150 18.33 -17.60 11.33
CA ASN A 150 18.29 -19.04 11.57
C ASN A 150 17.30 -19.67 10.57
N GLN A 151 17.84 -20.21 9.47
CA GLN A 151 17.03 -20.76 8.39
C GLN A 151 16.10 -21.89 8.85
N THR A 152 16.57 -22.79 9.71
CA THR A 152 15.74 -23.89 10.24
C THR A 152 14.52 -23.38 11.00
N LYS A 153 14.69 -22.35 11.84
CA LYS A 153 13.57 -21.75 12.57
C LYS A 153 12.63 -21.02 11.62
N LEU A 154 13.17 -20.27 10.65
CA LEU A 154 12.37 -19.58 9.64
C LEU A 154 11.52 -20.57 8.82
N ASP A 155 12.12 -21.67 8.35
CA ASP A 155 11.43 -22.72 7.60
C ASP A 155 10.30 -23.36 8.42
N SER A 156 10.56 -23.64 9.70
CA SER A 156 9.54 -24.18 10.62
C SER A 156 8.35 -23.22 10.76
N VAL A 157 8.61 -21.92 10.91
CA VAL A 157 7.56 -20.90 11.07
C VAL A 157 6.78 -20.69 9.76
N MET A 158 7.45 -20.74 8.61
CA MET A 158 6.78 -20.68 7.30
C MET A 158 5.86 -21.89 7.05
N ALA A 159 6.17 -23.05 7.62
CA ALA A 159 5.31 -24.23 7.53
C ALA A 159 4.04 -24.08 8.39
N SER A 160 4.16 -23.64 9.64
CA SER A 160 3.06 -23.63 10.62
C SER A 160 2.28 -22.32 10.71
N ASN A 161 2.94 -21.17 10.51
CA ASN A 161 2.40 -19.83 10.82
C ASN A 161 2.62 -18.82 9.68
N PHE A 162 2.60 -19.27 8.43
CA PHE A 162 2.89 -18.45 7.25
C PHE A 162 2.16 -17.09 7.23
N SER A 163 0.86 -17.08 7.55
CA SER A 163 0.05 -15.86 7.56
C SER A 163 0.48 -14.85 8.63
N ASP A 164 1.06 -15.32 9.73
CA ASP A 164 1.40 -14.50 10.88
C ASP A 164 2.75 -13.80 10.71
N ILE A 165 3.60 -14.29 9.78
CA ILE A 165 4.85 -13.63 9.39
C ILE A 165 4.56 -12.23 8.83
N ALA A 166 3.49 -12.10 8.02
CA ALA A 166 3.09 -10.82 7.45
C ALA A 166 2.77 -9.78 8.53
N SER A 167 2.15 -10.19 9.65
CA SER A 167 1.85 -9.32 10.79
C SER A 167 3.08 -8.73 11.47
N LEU A 168 4.25 -9.36 11.30
CA LEU A 168 5.49 -8.87 11.90
C LEU A 168 6.15 -7.77 11.05
N PHE A 169 5.98 -7.81 9.74
CA PHE A 169 6.67 -6.89 8.81
C PHE A 169 5.73 -5.83 8.23
N ALA A 170 4.50 -6.19 7.89
CA ALA A 170 3.52 -5.32 7.24
C ALA A 170 2.43 -4.83 8.21
N SER A 171 1.72 -3.78 7.81
CA SER A 171 0.50 -3.33 8.49
C SER A 171 -0.68 -4.16 8.01
N VAL A 172 -1.12 -5.12 8.82
CA VAL A 172 -2.20 -6.07 8.45
C VAL A 172 -3.14 -6.32 9.63
N GLY A 173 -4.41 -6.56 9.30
CA GLY A 173 -5.43 -7.05 10.23
C GLY A 173 -5.75 -8.52 10.00
N LYS A 174 -5.87 -9.29 11.09
CA LYS A 174 -6.37 -10.67 11.06
C LYS A 174 -7.57 -10.82 11.98
N ALA A 175 -8.71 -11.18 11.42
CA ALA A 175 -9.91 -11.49 12.18
C ALA A 175 -9.86 -12.93 12.68
N THR A 176 -10.45 -13.17 13.85
CA THR A 176 -10.70 -14.54 14.34
C THR A 176 -11.88 -15.22 13.64
N ASP A 177 -12.80 -14.43 13.07
CA ASP A 177 -13.95 -14.91 12.32
C ASP A 177 -13.62 -15.01 10.83
N SER A 178 -13.86 -16.17 10.21
CA SER A 178 -13.54 -16.44 8.80
C SER A 178 -14.37 -15.62 7.80
N LEU A 179 -15.51 -15.06 8.22
CA LEU A 179 -16.39 -14.24 7.39
C LEU A 179 -16.16 -12.74 7.63
N VAL A 180 -15.17 -12.38 8.45
CA VAL A 180 -14.69 -11.01 8.62
C VAL A 180 -13.28 -10.93 8.04
N SER A 181 -13.02 -9.93 7.21
CA SER A 181 -11.68 -9.71 6.65
C SER A 181 -11.25 -8.27 6.83
N PHE A 182 -9.93 -8.06 6.95
CA PHE A 182 -9.35 -6.73 7.00
C PHE A 182 -9.42 -6.08 5.61
N SER A 183 -10.00 -4.89 5.53
CA SER A 183 -10.13 -4.14 4.27
C SER A 183 -9.15 -2.98 4.17
N GLY A 184 -8.73 -2.40 5.29
CA GLY A 184 -7.78 -1.28 5.28
C GLY A 184 -7.62 -0.62 6.65
N ALA A 185 -6.60 0.22 6.74
CA ALA A 185 -6.30 1.07 7.89
C ALA A 185 -5.70 2.39 7.39
N THR A 186 -5.72 3.42 8.23
CA THR A 186 -5.04 4.69 7.97
C THR A 186 -3.83 4.86 8.88
N SER A 187 -3.04 5.92 8.66
CA SER A 187 -1.92 6.30 9.54
C SER A 187 -2.37 6.62 10.97
N SER A 188 -3.65 6.93 11.19
CA SER A 188 -4.22 7.18 12.52
C SER A 188 -4.59 5.91 13.26
N THR A 189 -4.67 4.77 12.57
CA THR A 189 -5.06 3.50 13.17
C THR A 189 -3.94 2.96 14.04
N LYS A 190 -4.22 2.74 15.32
CA LYS A 190 -3.26 2.16 16.26
C LYS A 190 -3.28 0.64 16.17
N ALA A 191 -2.12 0.03 16.40
CA ALA A 191 -2.02 -1.42 16.54
C ALA A 191 -2.75 -1.89 17.81
N GLY A 192 -3.47 -3.01 17.73
CA GLY A 192 -4.27 -3.51 18.84
C GLY A 192 -5.22 -4.64 18.45
N SER A 193 -5.97 -5.10 19.44
CA SER A 193 -6.97 -6.14 19.30
C SER A 193 -8.35 -5.54 19.54
N TYR A 194 -9.21 -5.58 18.52
CA TYR A 194 -10.48 -4.87 18.50
C TYR A 194 -11.64 -5.84 18.36
N ALA A 195 -12.54 -5.86 19.35
CA ALA A 195 -13.76 -6.67 19.29
C ALA A 195 -14.65 -6.20 18.13
N VAL A 196 -15.17 -7.14 17.36
CA VAL A 196 -16.08 -6.88 16.23
C VAL A 196 -17.49 -7.29 16.63
N ASN A 197 -18.46 -6.41 16.42
CA ASN A 197 -19.88 -6.71 16.60
C ASN A 197 -20.66 -6.25 15.37
N VAL A 198 -21.53 -7.11 14.85
CA VAL A 198 -22.33 -6.84 13.65
C VAL A 198 -23.79 -6.78 14.04
N THR A 199 -24.44 -5.65 13.81
CA THR A 199 -25.87 -5.44 14.12
C THR A 199 -26.76 -5.61 12.90
N GLN A 200 -26.20 -5.50 11.69
CA GLN A 200 -26.91 -5.68 10.43
C GLN A 200 -25.95 -6.19 9.35
N LEU A 201 -26.38 -7.16 8.55
CA LEU A 201 -25.64 -7.59 7.36
C LEU A 201 -26.01 -6.74 6.16
N ALA A 202 -25.07 -6.61 5.23
CA ALA A 202 -25.36 -5.99 3.96
C ALA A 202 -26.27 -6.90 3.11
N THR A 203 -27.25 -6.31 2.43
CA THR A 203 -28.07 -7.02 1.42
C THR A 203 -27.87 -6.39 0.05
N ARG A 204 -28.35 -7.09 -0.97
CA ARG A 204 -28.36 -6.63 -2.36
C ARG A 204 -29.76 -6.15 -2.71
N GLY A 205 -29.85 -5.15 -3.57
CA GLY A 205 -31.11 -4.70 -4.14
C GLY A 205 -31.61 -5.69 -5.18
N ASN A 206 -32.92 -5.87 -5.24
CA ASN A 206 -33.57 -6.77 -6.19
C ASN A 206 -34.93 -6.26 -6.66
N ALA A 207 -35.34 -6.76 -7.83
CA ALA A 207 -36.69 -6.69 -8.35
C ALA A 207 -37.23 -8.12 -8.47
N VAL A 208 -38.28 -8.43 -7.74
CA VAL A 208 -38.98 -9.72 -7.78
C VAL A 208 -40.26 -9.56 -8.59
N GLY A 209 -40.43 -10.38 -9.62
CA GLY A 209 -41.63 -10.36 -10.44
C GLY A 209 -42.89 -10.69 -9.63
N SER A 210 -44.03 -10.13 -10.02
CA SER A 210 -45.30 -10.31 -9.32
C SER A 210 -46.15 -11.48 -9.82
N ALA A 211 -45.70 -12.16 -10.88
CA ALA A 211 -46.41 -13.27 -11.50
C ALA A 211 -45.42 -14.28 -12.11
N ALA A 212 -45.87 -15.53 -12.25
CA ALA A 212 -45.12 -16.59 -12.92
C ALA A 212 -45.14 -16.39 -14.44
N VAL A 213 -43.98 -16.40 -15.09
CA VAL A 213 -43.88 -16.23 -16.55
C VAL A 213 -44.19 -17.52 -17.33
N GLY A 214 -43.95 -18.68 -16.71
CA GLY A 214 -44.16 -19.99 -17.31
C GLY A 214 -43.36 -20.18 -18.62
N ASN A 215 -43.98 -20.83 -19.61
CA ASN A 215 -43.45 -20.87 -20.97
C ASN A 215 -43.84 -19.57 -21.69
N PHE A 216 -42.84 -18.74 -21.97
CA PHE A 216 -43.04 -17.39 -22.50
C PHE A 216 -42.53 -17.31 -23.95
N THR A 217 -43.31 -16.70 -24.84
CA THR A 217 -42.88 -16.47 -26.23
C THR A 217 -42.66 -14.98 -26.46
N ILE A 218 -41.46 -14.65 -26.94
CA ILE A 218 -41.05 -13.31 -27.31
C ILE A 218 -41.33 -13.12 -28.80
N ASP A 219 -42.20 -12.17 -29.14
CA ASP A 219 -42.75 -11.99 -30.49
C ASP A 219 -42.54 -10.57 -31.07
N GLY A 220 -41.75 -9.73 -30.39
CA GLY A 220 -41.44 -8.36 -30.81
C GLY A 220 -42.43 -7.31 -30.34
N THR A 221 -43.45 -7.68 -29.55
CA THR A 221 -44.33 -6.74 -28.82
C THR A 221 -44.09 -6.75 -27.31
N ASN A 222 -43.13 -7.56 -26.86
CA ASN A 222 -42.82 -7.87 -25.48
C ASN A 222 -41.33 -8.16 -25.27
N ASP A 223 -40.47 -7.59 -26.12
CA ASP A 223 -39.05 -7.89 -26.20
C ASP A 223 -38.15 -6.81 -25.58
N GLU A 224 -38.67 -5.63 -25.23
CA GLU A 224 -37.93 -4.57 -24.57
C GLU A 224 -38.16 -4.56 -23.05
N LEU A 225 -37.06 -4.41 -22.29
CA LEU A 225 -37.09 -4.16 -20.85
C LEU A 225 -36.14 -3.01 -20.51
N THR A 226 -36.66 -1.98 -19.85
CA THR A 226 -35.88 -0.84 -19.36
C THR A 226 -35.85 -0.84 -17.83
N LEU A 227 -34.65 -0.71 -17.26
CA LEU A 227 -34.41 -0.81 -15.83
C LEU A 227 -33.31 0.14 -15.38
N LEU A 228 -33.35 0.49 -14.10
CA LEU A 228 -32.33 1.25 -13.40
C LEU A 228 -31.61 0.29 -12.45
N VAL A 229 -30.31 0.06 -12.65
CA VAL A 229 -29.49 -0.78 -11.77
C VAL A 229 -28.44 0.08 -11.10
N ASP A 230 -28.46 0.13 -9.77
CA ASP A 230 -27.58 0.94 -8.93
C ASP A 230 -27.51 2.42 -9.41
N GLY A 231 -28.63 2.96 -9.89
CA GLY A 231 -28.75 4.32 -10.43
C GLY A 231 -28.33 4.50 -11.89
N THR A 232 -27.94 3.43 -12.60
CA THR A 232 -27.57 3.46 -14.02
C THR A 232 -28.65 2.83 -14.90
N SER A 233 -29.09 3.55 -15.92
CA SER A 233 -30.13 3.06 -16.85
C SER A 233 -29.59 1.99 -17.79
N ALA A 234 -30.40 0.96 -18.01
CA ALA A 234 -30.18 -0.10 -18.99
C ALA A 234 -31.48 -0.41 -19.73
N SER A 235 -31.45 -0.29 -21.05
CA SER A 235 -32.49 -0.84 -21.95
C SER A 235 -31.90 -2.03 -22.68
N ILE A 236 -32.68 -3.11 -22.75
CA ILE A 236 -32.32 -4.34 -23.44
C ILE A 236 -33.44 -4.76 -24.37
N THR A 237 -33.05 -5.40 -25.48
CA THR A 237 -33.97 -6.12 -26.37
C THR A 237 -33.64 -7.61 -26.34
N LEU A 238 -34.64 -8.40 -26.00
CA LEU A 238 -34.58 -9.86 -25.93
C LEU A 238 -34.71 -10.48 -27.32
N SER A 239 -34.10 -11.63 -27.52
CA SER A 239 -34.19 -12.32 -28.81
C SER A 239 -35.56 -13.00 -28.96
N ALA A 240 -36.16 -12.94 -30.15
CA ALA A 240 -37.45 -13.60 -30.41
C ALA A 240 -37.32 -15.13 -30.26
N GLY A 241 -38.33 -15.77 -29.67
CA GLY A 241 -38.32 -17.22 -29.42
C GLY A 241 -39.20 -17.64 -28.26
N THR A 242 -39.32 -18.96 -28.05
CA THR A 242 -40.02 -19.53 -26.90
C THR A 242 -39.03 -19.95 -25.82
N TYR A 243 -39.23 -19.45 -24.61
CA TYR A 243 -38.36 -19.64 -23.47
C TYR A 243 -39.11 -20.31 -22.31
N THR A 244 -38.43 -21.19 -21.60
CA THR A 244 -38.79 -21.53 -20.22
C THR A 244 -38.34 -20.41 -19.28
N ALA A 245 -38.89 -20.32 -18.07
CA ALA A 245 -38.46 -19.33 -17.07
C ALA A 245 -36.94 -19.38 -16.81
N ALA A 246 -36.33 -20.57 -16.78
CA ALA A 246 -34.88 -20.73 -16.57
C ALA A 246 -34.05 -20.21 -17.75
N THR A 247 -34.43 -20.52 -18.99
CA THR A 247 -33.74 -20.02 -20.19
C THR A 247 -33.96 -18.53 -20.40
N LEU A 248 -35.13 -18.00 -20.00
CA LEU A 248 -35.45 -16.58 -20.03
C LEU A 248 -34.61 -15.80 -19.02
N ALA A 249 -34.44 -16.32 -17.80
CA ALA A 249 -33.55 -15.74 -16.81
C ALA A 249 -32.10 -15.65 -17.33
N ALA A 250 -31.61 -16.70 -18.01
CA ALA A 250 -30.28 -16.68 -18.61
C ALA A 250 -30.15 -15.64 -19.74
N GLU A 251 -31.15 -15.52 -20.62
CA GLU A 251 -31.20 -14.49 -21.66
C GLU A 251 -31.19 -13.08 -21.05
N LEU A 252 -32.07 -12.81 -20.09
CA LEU A 252 -32.15 -11.54 -19.37
C LEU A 252 -30.81 -11.19 -18.73
N GLN A 253 -30.21 -12.12 -17.99
CA GLN A 253 -28.91 -11.89 -17.36
C GLN A 253 -27.83 -11.54 -18.39
N SER A 254 -27.78 -12.27 -19.51
CA SER A 254 -26.80 -12.02 -20.57
C SER A 254 -27.00 -10.65 -21.21
N LYS A 255 -28.24 -10.29 -21.55
CA LYS A 255 -28.55 -9.01 -22.20
C LYS A 255 -28.29 -7.83 -21.27
N ILE A 256 -28.73 -7.90 -20.01
CA ILE A 256 -28.50 -6.83 -19.02
C ILE A 256 -27.00 -6.64 -18.80
N ASN A 257 -26.24 -7.72 -18.54
CA ASN A 257 -24.79 -7.63 -18.30
C ASN A 257 -23.98 -7.24 -19.56
N SER A 258 -24.58 -7.26 -20.75
CA SER A 258 -23.96 -6.79 -21.98
C SER A 258 -24.17 -5.29 -22.26
N VAL A 259 -24.97 -4.59 -21.43
CA VAL A 259 -25.18 -3.15 -21.57
C VAL A 259 -23.91 -2.39 -21.25
N SER A 260 -23.46 -1.55 -22.20
CA SER A 260 -22.20 -0.80 -22.10
C SER A 260 -22.18 0.18 -20.92
N ALA A 261 -23.31 0.82 -20.60
CA ALA A 261 -23.42 1.71 -19.45
C ALA A 261 -23.18 0.98 -18.12
N LEU A 262 -23.73 -0.23 -17.96
CA LEU A 262 -23.54 -1.03 -16.75
C LEU A 262 -22.11 -1.57 -16.66
N SER A 263 -21.59 -2.16 -17.73
CA SER A 263 -20.22 -2.70 -17.76
C SER A 263 -19.15 -1.61 -17.58
N ALA A 264 -19.35 -0.41 -18.13
CA ALA A 264 -18.46 0.74 -17.90
C ALA A 264 -18.48 1.23 -16.45
N ALA A 265 -19.62 1.10 -15.75
CA ALA A 265 -19.76 1.39 -14.33
C ALA A 265 -19.34 0.21 -13.42
N GLY A 266 -18.96 -0.93 -13.99
CA GLY A 266 -18.63 -2.15 -13.23
C GLY A 266 -19.85 -2.83 -12.58
N ILE A 267 -21.05 -2.51 -13.04
CA ILE A 267 -22.32 -3.03 -12.52
C ILE A 267 -22.68 -4.32 -13.26
N SER A 268 -23.17 -5.31 -12.53
CA SER A 268 -23.72 -6.54 -13.08
C SER A 268 -24.91 -7.01 -12.24
N VAL A 269 -25.75 -7.84 -12.85
CA VAL A 269 -26.90 -8.47 -12.19
C VAL A 269 -26.80 -9.99 -12.28
N ALA A 270 -27.45 -10.65 -11.32
CA ALA A 270 -27.82 -12.05 -11.41
C ALA A 270 -29.34 -12.15 -11.61
N VAL A 271 -29.77 -12.97 -12.56
CA VAL A 271 -31.19 -13.24 -12.79
C VAL A 271 -31.47 -14.68 -12.44
N THR A 272 -32.37 -14.90 -11.49
CA THR A 272 -32.77 -16.23 -11.02
C THR A 272 -34.29 -16.39 -11.16
N GLN A 273 -34.77 -17.63 -11.05
CA GLN A 273 -36.20 -17.90 -11.01
C GLN A 273 -36.53 -18.90 -9.90
N SER A 274 -37.69 -18.73 -9.28
CA SER A 274 -38.27 -19.67 -8.33
C SER A 274 -39.77 -19.76 -8.58
N ALA A 275 -40.29 -20.98 -8.78
CA ALA A 275 -41.69 -21.21 -9.17
C ALA A 275 -42.11 -20.36 -10.39
N ASP A 276 -41.23 -20.28 -11.40
CA ASP A 276 -41.39 -19.48 -12.62
C ASP A 276 -41.53 -17.96 -12.40
N VAL A 277 -41.25 -17.45 -11.19
CA VAL A 277 -41.16 -16.01 -10.92
C VAL A 277 -39.71 -15.56 -11.08
N LEU A 278 -39.48 -14.58 -11.95
CA LEU A 278 -38.16 -14.01 -12.19
C LEU A 278 -37.75 -13.08 -11.04
N THR A 279 -36.46 -13.09 -10.71
CA THR A 279 -35.85 -12.15 -9.76
C THR A 279 -34.55 -11.63 -10.34
N ILE A 280 -34.43 -10.31 -10.47
CA ILE A 280 -33.21 -9.63 -10.91
C ILE A 280 -32.56 -9.05 -9.65
N THR A 281 -31.32 -9.43 -9.38
CA THR A 281 -30.57 -8.98 -8.20
C THR A 281 -29.28 -8.29 -8.63
N SER A 282 -29.02 -7.08 -8.14
CA SER A 282 -27.74 -6.40 -8.35
C SER A 282 -26.59 -7.20 -7.70
N ALA A 283 -25.42 -7.26 -8.33
CA ALA A 283 -24.25 -7.91 -7.75
C ALA A 283 -23.64 -7.08 -6.60
N SER A 284 -23.96 -5.78 -6.54
CA SER A 284 -23.48 -4.85 -5.51
C SER A 284 -24.22 -5.07 -4.18
N TYR A 285 -23.54 -4.83 -3.06
CA TYR A 285 -24.16 -4.81 -1.72
C TYR A 285 -24.31 -3.38 -1.22
N GLY A 286 -25.33 -3.14 -0.40
CA GLY A 286 -25.50 -1.87 0.31
C GLY A 286 -26.70 -1.05 -0.14
N SER A 287 -26.85 0.14 0.45
CA SER A 287 -27.97 1.05 0.17
C SER A 287 -27.96 1.65 -1.23
N SER A 288 -26.83 1.60 -1.93
CA SER A 288 -26.74 1.98 -3.34
C SER A 288 -27.13 0.85 -4.29
N SER A 289 -27.27 -0.37 -3.78
CA SER A 289 -27.68 -1.52 -4.57
C SER A 289 -29.19 -1.49 -4.78
N ALA A 290 -29.63 -1.34 -6.01
CA ALA A 290 -31.05 -1.25 -6.36
C ALA A 290 -31.29 -1.78 -7.77
N VAL A 291 -32.48 -2.34 -7.99
CA VAL A 291 -32.95 -2.74 -9.32
C VAL A 291 -34.39 -2.27 -9.43
N ASP A 292 -34.62 -1.28 -10.28
CA ASP A 292 -35.94 -0.71 -10.51
C ASP A 292 -36.36 -0.96 -11.96
N ILE A 293 -37.54 -1.50 -12.18
CA ILE A 293 -38.11 -1.78 -13.49
C ILE A 293 -38.84 -0.51 -13.94
N THR A 294 -38.27 0.18 -14.93
CA THR A 294 -38.72 1.51 -15.34
C THR A 294 -39.64 1.51 -16.55
N GLY A 295 -39.70 0.41 -17.31
CA GLY A 295 -40.52 0.30 -18.52
C GLY A 295 -40.02 -0.75 -19.51
N GLY A 296 -40.36 -0.56 -20.78
CA GLY A 296 -40.23 -1.55 -21.85
C GLY A 296 -41.57 -2.25 -22.12
N ASP A 297 -41.81 -2.64 -23.37
CA ASP A 297 -43.06 -3.29 -23.78
C ASP A 297 -43.22 -4.69 -23.16
N GLY A 298 -42.11 -5.36 -22.82
CA GLY A 298 -42.06 -6.63 -22.12
C GLY A 298 -42.18 -6.52 -20.60
N ALA A 299 -42.12 -5.32 -20.00
CA ALA A 299 -42.00 -5.16 -18.54
C ALA A 299 -43.11 -5.87 -17.76
N THR A 300 -44.37 -5.62 -18.12
CA THR A 300 -45.54 -6.23 -17.44
C THR A 300 -45.60 -7.74 -17.66
N ASN A 301 -45.19 -8.21 -18.84
CA ASN A 301 -45.22 -9.63 -19.17
C ASN A 301 -44.09 -10.42 -18.49
N LEU A 302 -42.91 -9.80 -18.33
CA LEU A 302 -41.72 -10.41 -17.75
C LEU A 302 -41.69 -10.31 -16.21
N MET A 303 -42.07 -9.15 -15.66
CA MET A 303 -41.97 -8.85 -14.23
C MET A 303 -43.33 -8.74 -13.53
N GLY A 304 -44.44 -8.84 -14.27
CA GLY A 304 -45.79 -8.66 -13.73
C GLY A 304 -46.20 -7.18 -13.61
N ALA A 305 -47.44 -6.93 -13.19
CA ALA A 305 -48.00 -5.58 -13.13
C ALA A 305 -47.44 -4.73 -11.98
N LEU A 306 -47.02 -5.37 -10.88
CA LEU A 306 -46.52 -4.70 -9.67
C LEU A 306 -45.33 -5.49 -9.08
N PRO A 307 -44.16 -5.48 -9.75
CA PRO A 307 -42.96 -6.11 -9.19
C PRO A 307 -42.62 -5.50 -7.82
N VAL A 308 -42.04 -6.33 -6.95
CA VAL A 308 -41.57 -5.87 -5.63
C VAL A 308 -40.09 -5.51 -5.76
N GLU A 309 -39.80 -4.22 -5.65
CA GLU A 309 -38.46 -3.65 -5.73
C GLU A 309 -37.97 -3.32 -4.33
N THR A 310 -36.88 -3.95 -3.91
CA THR A 310 -36.29 -3.76 -2.59
C THR A 310 -34.86 -3.29 -2.75
N SER A 311 -34.54 -2.10 -2.23
CA SER A 311 -33.15 -1.64 -2.18
C SER A 311 -32.34 -2.47 -1.17
N GLY A 312 -31.05 -2.63 -1.45
CA GLY A 312 -30.11 -3.23 -0.52
C GLY A 312 -29.94 -2.38 0.74
N VAL A 313 -29.34 -2.96 1.77
CA VAL A 313 -28.97 -2.24 2.99
C VAL A 313 -27.48 -2.42 3.27
N ASN A 314 -26.84 -1.43 3.88
CA ASN A 314 -25.44 -1.54 4.30
C ASN A 314 -25.30 -2.44 5.52
N ALA A 315 -24.11 -3.04 5.70
CA ALA A 315 -23.73 -3.63 6.96
C ALA A 315 -23.68 -2.56 8.05
N ALA A 316 -24.06 -2.90 9.28
CA ALA A 316 -23.93 -2.04 10.44
C ALA A 316 -23.29 -2.82 11.60
N GLY A 317 -22.55 -2.12 12.44
CA GLY A 317 -21.83 -2.75 13.55
C GLY A 317 -20.88 -1.80 14.27
N SER A 318 -20.05 -2.38 15.13
CA SER A 318 -18.99 -1.67 15.84
C SER A 318 -17.68 -2.45 15.82
N ILE A 319 -16.57 -1.71 15.90
CA ILE A 319 -15.21 -2.25 15.99
C ILE A 319 -14.54 -1.56 17.17
N GLY A 320 -13.98 -2.34 18.10
CA GLY A 320 -13.40 -1.81 19.33
C GLY A 320 -14.41 -1.10 20.23
N GLY A 321 -15.71 -1.42 20.10
CA GLY A 321 -16.80 -0.73 20.81
C GLY A 321 -17.22 0.60 20.17
N ILE A 322 -16.58 1.04 19.10
CA ILE A 322 -16.93 2.25 18.36
C ILE A 322 -17.86 1.89 17.19
N SER A 323 -18.97 2.62 17.05
CA SER A 323 -19.89 2.46 15.92
C SER A 323 -19.17 2.74 14.59
N ALA A 324 -19.26 1.80 13.65
CA ALA A 324 -18.64 1.90 12.35
C ALA A 324 -19.67 2.37 11.29
N THR A 325 -19.22 3.18 10.35
CA THR A 325 -20.01 3.58 9.18
C THR A 325 -19.98 2.46 8.15
N GLY A 326 -21.18 2.01 7.72
CA GLY A 326 -21.35 0.93 6.76
C GLY A 326 -21.39 1.39 5.31
N TYR A 327 -20.65 0.71 4.44
CA TYR A 327 -20.66 0.90 2.99
C TYR A 327 -20.68 -0.46 2.31
N GLY A 328 -21.86 -0.89 1.84
CA GLY A 328 -22.04 -2.28 1.39
C GLY A 328 -21.65 -3.24 2.51
N GLN A 329 -20.72 -4.15 2.23
CA GLN A 329 -20.18 -5.09 3.22
C GLN A 329 -19.06 -4.52 4.11
N ILE A 330 -18.61 -3.29 3.86
CA ILE A 330 -17.50 -2.68 4.61
C ILE A 330 -18.02 -1.92 5.83
N LEU A 331 -17.38 -2.13 6.98
CA LEU A 331 -17.52 -1.31 8.18
C LEU A 331 -16.25 -0.48 8.37
N ASN A 332 -16.37 0.84 8.42
CA ASN A 332 -15.27 1.78 8.57
C ASN A 332 -15.42 2.62 9.85
N VAL A 333 -14.40 2.67 10.69
CA VAL A 333 -14.38 3.51 11.90
C VAL A 333 -13.78 4.87 11.56
N THR A 334 -14.56 5.94 11.64
CA THR A 334 -14.14 7.29 11.23
C THR A 334 -13.63 8.16 12.38
N SER A 335 -13.93 7.79 13.63
CA SER A 335 -13.53 8.50 14.84
C SER A 335 -13.33 7.53 16.00
N GLY A 336 -12.67 7.97 17.09
CA GLY A 336 -12.38 7.11 18.25
C GLY A 336 -11.17 6.19 18.04
N ASP A 337 -11.03 5.16 18.87
CA ASP A 337 -10.00 4.13 18.73
C ASP A 337 -10.72 2.80 18.42
N PRO A 338 -10.54 2.18 17.24
CA PRO A 338 -9.50 2.43 16.22
C PRO A 338 -9.93 3.31 15.03
N GLN A 339 -9.59 4.59 15.03
CA GLN A 339 -9.85 5.46 13.87
C GLN A 339 -9.13 4.97 12.60
N GLY A 340 -9.86 4.99 11.49
CA GLY A 340 -9.37 4.64 10.15
C GLY A 340 -9.38 3.15 9.84
N LEU A 341 -9.76 2.30 10.79
CA LEU A 341 -9.82 0.86 10.59
C LEU A 341 -11.07 0.47 9.79
N SER A 342 -10.88 -0.36 8.76
CA SER A 342 -11.95 -0.87 7.91
C SER A 342 -11.90 -2.40 7.80
N ILE A 343 -13.05 -3.04 7.95
CA ILE A 343 -13.23 -4.50 7.78
C ILE A 343 -14.38 -4.79 6.81
N ALA A 344 -14.30 -5.91 6.09
CA ALA A 344 -15.41 -6.44 5.31
C ALA A 344 -16.12 -7.57 6.07
N VAL A 345 -17.45 -7.53 6.11
CA VAL A 345 -18.31 -8.56 6.71
C VAL A 345 -19.05 -9.28 5.58
N ILE A 346 -18.62 -10.50 5.26
CA ILE A 346 -19.08 -11.26 4.09
C ILE A 346 -20.41 -11.98 4.38
N GLY A 347 -20.70 -12.26 5.66
CA GLY A 347 -21.93 -12.92 6.11
C GLY A 347 -21.84 -13.40 7.56
N GLY A 348 -22.72 -14.32 7.94
CA GLY A 348 -22.74 -14.97 9.26
C GLY A 348 -23.84 -14.45 10.19
N ALA A 349 -23.82 -14.84 11.47
CA ALA A 349 -24.81 -14.38 12.44
C ALA A 349 -24.62 -12.91 12.84
N LEU A 350 -25.68 -12.29 13.39
CA LEU A 350 -25.61 -11.00 14.06
C LEU A 350 -25.08 -11.16 15.49
N GLY A 351 -24.50 -10.10 16.05
CA GLY A 351 -23.90 -10.05 17.38
C GLY A 351 -22.36 -10.04 17.33
N ALA A 352 -21.74 -10.58 18.38
CA ALA A 352 -20.28 -10.60 18.52
C ALA A 352 -19.63 -11.54 17.49
N ARG A 353 -18.65 -11.02 16.75
CA ARG A 353 -17.92 -11.70 15.65
C ARG A 353 -16.43 -11.86 15.96
N GLY A 354 -16.11 -12.03 17.24
CA GLY A 354 -14.73 -12.19 17.71
C GLY A 354 -13.92 -10.89 17.64
N THR A 355 -12.64 -11.02 17.30
CA THR A 355 -11.66 -9.94 17.40
C THR A 355 -10.89 -9.77 16.10
N LEU A 356 -10.65 -8.52 15.71
CA LEU A 356 -9.68 -8.14 14.70
C LEU A 356 -8.37 -7.73 15.38
N ASN A 357 -7.30 -8.47 15.13
CA ASN A 357 -5.96 -8.11 15.56
C ASN A 357 -5.29 -7.31 14.44
N TYR A 358 -5.07 -6.02 14.66
CA TYR A 358 -4.38 -5.15 13.72
C TYR A 358 -2.96 -4.87 14.21
N SER A 359 -2.00 -5.20 13.37
CA SER A 359 -0.57 -5.06 13.65
C SER A 359 0.05 -3.98 12.76
N ILE A 360 1.01 -3.24 13.31
CA ILE A 360 1.89 -2.36 12.54
C ILE A 360 3.28 -2.99 12.60
N GLY A 361 3.66 -3.68 11.52
CA GLY A 361 4.92 -4.40 11.45
C GLY A 361 6.16 -3.50 11.32
N TYR A 362 7.33 -4.10 11.53
CA TYR A 362 8.62 -3.42 11.55
C TYR A 362 8.91 -2.63 10.27
N ALA A 363 8.48 -3.09 9.09
CA ALA A 363 8.77 -2.36 7.85
C ALA A 363 8.05 -0.99 7.82
N SER A 364 6.82 -0.91 8.34
CA SER A 364 6.07 0.34 8.43
C SER A 364 6.72 1.31 9.44
N THR A 365 7.12 0.80 10.61
CA THR A 365 7.78 1.60 11.64
C THR A 365 9.15 2.11 11.18
N LEU A 366 9.95 1.25 10.53
CA LEU A 366 11.25 1.61 9.97
C LEU A 366 11.12 2.60 8.83
N ASN A 367 10.14 2.41 7.94
CA ASN A 367 9.89 3.35 6.84
C ASN A 367 9.52 4.74 7.37
N SER A 368 8.64 4.80 8.37
CA SER A 368 8.27 6.06 9.03
C SER A 368 9.48 6.73 9.70
N TRP A 369 10.29 5.95 10.41
CA TRP A 369 11.52 6.43 11.05
C TRP A 369 12.56 6.91 10.04
N ALA A 370 12.80 6.14 8.96
CA ALA A 370 13.75 6.50 7.93
C ALA A 370 13.32 7.79 7.24
N THR A 371 12.03 7.89 6.85
CA THR A 371 11.44 9.09 6.25
C THR A 371 11.62 10.31 7.14
N SER A 372 11.30 10.20 8.44
CA SER A 372 11.48 11.30 9.39
C SER A 372 12.95 11.66 9.64
N SER A 373 13.86 10.67 9.61
CA SER A 373 15.28 10.89 9.87
C SER A 373 16.00 11.59 8.72
N ILE A 374 15.57 11.35 7.48
CA ILE A 374 16.15 11.96 6.26
C ILE A 374 15.37 13.18 5.75
N ALA A 375 14.28 13.55 6.42
CA ALA A 375 13.48 14.72 6.07
C ALA A 375 14.31 16.01 6.19
N SER A 376 13.82 17.09 5.57
CA SER A 376 14.47 18.41 5.62
C SER A 376 14.59 18.98 7.03
N ASP A 377 13.70 18.59 7.94
CA ASP A 377 13.74 18.92 9.37
C ASP A 377 14.26 17.75 10.24
N GLY A 378 14.74 16.68 9.61
CA GLY A 378 15.23 15.48 10.26
C GLY A 378 16.55 15.65 11.01
N ILE A 379 16.88 14.66 11.84
CA ILE A 379 18.09 14.67 12.69
C ILE A 379 19.39 14.80 11.89
N LEU A 380 19.45 14.18 10.70
CA LEU A 380 20.63 14.23 9.84
C LEU A 380 20.83 15.63 9.27
N THR A 381 19.76 16.25 8.75
CA THR A 381 19.78 17.61 8.23
C THR A 381 20.14 18.61 9.32
N SER A 382 19.51 18.50 10.49
CA SER A 382 19.83 19.35 11.66
C SER A 382 21.30 19.26 12.06
N ARG A 383 21.89 18.06 12.00
CA ARG A 383 23.32 17.88 12.30
C ARG A 383 24.22 18.48 11.23
N THR A 384 23.89 18.29 9.95
CA THR A 384 24.62 18.90 8.82
C THR A 384 24.60 20.41 8.92
N ASP A 385 23.43 21.02 9.13
CA ASP A 385 23.29 22.46 9.32
C ASP A 385 24.10 22.98 10.52
N GLY A 386 24.15 22.23 11.62
CA GLY A 386 24.96 22.57 12.79
C GLY A 386 26.46 22.57 12.47
N ILE A 387 26.92 21.60 11.66
CA ILE A 387 28.31 21.52 11.20
C ILE A 387 28.61 22.69 10.26
N ASP A 388 27.73 22.99 9.30
CA ASP A 388 27.91 24.09 8.36
C ASP A 388 27.98 25.47 9.04
N ARG A 389 27.14 25.69 10.06
CA ARG A 389 27.24 26.90 10.90
C ARG A 389 28.57 26.98 11.63
N THR A 390 29.07 25.85 12.14
CA THR A 390 30.38 25.79 12.81
C THR A 390 31.51 26.09 11.83
N ILE A 391 31.44 25.56 10.61
CA ILE A 391 32.39 25.84 9.53
C ILE A 391 32.38 27.34 9.18
N ALA A 392 31.19 27.94 9.05
CA ALA A 392 31.04 29.36 8.76
C ALA A 392 31.63 30.25 9.87
N ASP A 393 31.37 29.91 11.15
CA ASP A 393 31.91 30.65 12.30
C ASP A 393 33.44 30.53 12.39
N ILE A 394 33.99 29.32 12.17
CA ILE A 394 35.45 29.12 12.09
C ILE A 394 36.05 29.92 10.94
N GLY A 395 35.39 29.94 9.78
CA GLY A 395 35.79 30.77 8.63
C GLY A 395 35.87 32.25 9.01
N LYS A 396 34.86 32.77 9.69
CA LYS A 396 34.84 34.16 10.17
C LYS A 396 35.99 34.44 11.16
N ARG A 397 36.22 33.56 12.14
CA ARG A 397 37.31 33.71 13.11
C ARG A 397 38.69 33.71 12.45
N ARG A 398 38.88 32.92 11.39
CA ARG A 398 40.12 32.91 10.61
C ARG A 398 40.36 34.27 9.95
N THR A 399 39.36 34.84 9.29
CA THR A 399 39.45 36.17 8.65
C THR A 399 39.74 37.28 9.67
N GLU A 400 39.12 37.22 10.85
CA GLU A 400 39.38 38.17 11.93
C GLU A 400 40.82 38.05 12.47
N LEU A 401 41.32 36.83 12.64
CA LEU A 401 42.69 36.58 13.07
C LEU A 401 43.71 37.06 12.02
N GLU A 402 43.47 36.78 10.73
CA GLU A 402 44.30 37.27 9.62
C GLU A 402 44.38 38.80 9.61
N THR A 403 43.24 39.48 9.78
CA THR A 403 43.18 40.95 9.87
C THR A 403 43.99 41.47 11.06
N ARG A 404 43.88 40.81 12.22
CA ARG A 404 44.62 41.16 13.43
C ARG A 404 46.13 40.94 13.27
N LEU A 405 46.56 39.87 12.61
CA LEU A 405 47.97 39.60 12.33
C LEU A 405 48.60 40.71 11.47
N ILE A 406 47.91 41.16 10.42
CA ILE A 406 48.35 42.30 9.58
C ILE A 406 48.50 43.57 10.43
N GLY A 407 47.54 43.85 11.31
CA GLY A 407 47.60 45.00 12.21
C GLY A 407 48.75 44.92 13.23
N VAL A 408 49.05 43.73 13.74
CA VAL A 408 50.18 43.49 14.64
C VAL A 408 51.50 43.66 13.90
N GLU A 409 51.64 43.11 12.69
CA GLU A 409 52.83 43.30 11.85
C GLU A 409 53.08 44.79 11.57
N LYS A 410 52.05 45.53 11.13
CA LYS A 410 52.15 46.98 10.89
C LYS A 410 52.64 47.74 12.12
N ARG A 411 52.13 47.38 13.30
CA ARG A 411 52.53 47.99 14.58
C ARG A 411 53.98 47.68 14.92
N TYR A 412 54.41 46.42 14.78
CA TYR A 412 55.80 46.05 15.04
C TYR A 412 56.75 46.72 14.06
N ARG A 413 56.40 46.81 12.78
CA ARG A 413 57.20 47.56 11.79
C ARG A 413 57.33 49.03 12.21
N ALA A 414 56.24 49.69 12.60
CA ALA A 414 56.29 51.07 13.06
C ALA A 414 57.13 51.26 14.34
N GLN A 415 57.00 50.35 15.32
CA GLN A 415 57.81 50.36 16.54
C GLN A 415 59.30 50.18 16.24
N PHE A 416 59.64 49.26 15.33
CA PHE A 416 61.02 49.02 14.92
C PHE A 416 61.61 50.23 14.21
N THR A 417 60.88 50.84 13.28
CA THR A 417 61.30 52.10 12.62
C THR A 417 61.49 53.24 13.63
N ALA A 418 60.60 53.38 14.61
CA ALA A 418 60.76 54.40 15.66
C ALA A 418 61.98 54.13 16.55
N LEU A 419 62.26 52.86 16.85
CA LEU A 419 63.44 52.44 17.62
C LEU A 419 64.73 52.71 16.85
N ASP A 420 64.76 52.46 15.53
CA ASP A 420 65.89 52.82 14.65
C ASP A 420 66.16 54.34 14.65
N VAL A 421 65.11 55.16 14.54
CA VAL A 421 65.23 56.63 14.62
C VAL A 421 65.74 57.07 16.00
N MET A 422 65.24 56.46 17.07
CA MET A 422 65.70 56.75 18.42
C MET A 422 67.17 56.39 18.60
N LEU A 423 67.61 55.20 18.14
CA LEU A 423 69.01 54.78 18.17
C LEU A 423 69.91 55.74 17.36
N ALA A 424 69.48 56.16 16.16
CA ALA A 424 70.21 57.15 15.37
C ALA A 424 70.35 58.50 16.12
N SER A 425 69.27 58.96 16.77
CA SER A 425 69.31 60.17 17.59
C SER A 425 70.24 60.03 18.78
N MET A 426 70.22 58.88 19.48
CA MET A 426 71.08 58.61 20.64
C MET A 426 72.56 58.52 20.23
N ASN A 427 72.86 57.94 19.06
CA ASN A 427 74.22 57.96 18.50
C ASN A 427 74.67 59.38 18.15
N THR A 428 73.78 60.21 17.60
CA THR A 428 74.07 61.61 17.30
C THR A 428 74.34 62.40 18.58
N THR A 429 73.51 62.22 19.61
CA THR A 429 73.71 62.82 20.93
C THR A 429 75.00 62.32 21.59
N SER A 430 75.30 61.02 21.52
CA SER A 430 76.56 60.46 22.03
C SER A 430 77.75 61.09 21.34
N THR A 431 77.74 61.19 20.01
CA THR A 431 78.81 61.80 19.23
C THR A 431 78.99 63.28 19.61
N TYR A 432 77.90 64.02 19.75
CA TYR A 432 77.91 65.41 20.19
C TYR A 432 78.49 65.57 21.61
N LEU A 433 78.08 64.71 22.54
CA LEU A 433 78.61 64.71 23.91
C LEU A 433 80.10 64.33 23.93
N THR A 434 80.53 63.35 23.15
CA THR A 434 81.96 63.00 23.00
C THR A 434 82.75 64.19 22.46
N GLN A 435 82.26 64.87 21.41
CA GLN A 435 82.92 66.07 20.87
C GLN A 435 82.99 67.21 21.88
N GLN A 436 81.92 67.46 22.65
CA GLN A 436 81.92 68.47 23.71
C GLN A 436 82.90 68.13 24.84
N LEU A 437 82.98 66.86 25.23
CA LEU A 437 83.94 66.38 26.23
C LEU A 437 85.39 66.48 25.72
N ASP A 438 85.66 66.16 24.46
CA ASP A 438 86.99 66.31 23.83
C ASP A 438 87.40 67.78 23.73
N MET A 439 86.46 68.69 23.45
CA MET A 439 86.72 70.13 23.47
C MET A 439 87.04 70.64 24.88
N LEU A 440 86.37 70.13 25.91
CA LEU A 440 86.67 70.45 27.31
C LEU A 440 88.02 69.87 27.78
N ALA A 441 88.42 68.70 27.28
CA ALA A 441 89.70 68.09 27.58
C ALA A 441 90.89 68.84 26.94
N ASN A 442 90.68 69.51 25.80
CA ASN A 442 91.70 70.36 25.14
C ASN A 442 91.78 71.80 25.70
N LEU A 443 91.05 72.09 26.78
CA LEU A 443 91.03 73.40 27.47
C LEU A 443 91.81 73.39 28.80
N GLN A 444 92.54 72.30 29.11
CA GLN A 444 93.60 72.23 30.12
C GLN A 444 94.97 72.27 29.43
#